data_AF-A0AAP0J4F8-F1
#
_entry.id   AF-A0AAP0J4F8-F1
#
_cell.length_a   1.000
_cell.length_b   1.000
_cell.length_c   1.000
_cell.angle_alpha   90.00
_cell.angle_beta   90.00
_cell.angle_gamma   90.00
#
_symmetry.space_group_name_H-M   'P 1'
#
loop_
_entity.id
_entity.type
_entity.pdbx_description
1 polymer ?
#
loop_
_entity_poly.entity_id
_entity_poly.type
_entity_poly.pdbx_seq_one_letter_code
_entity_poly.pdbx_strand_id
1 'polypeptide(L)'
;MASKLIQLKSKATQASQFVAKHGTAYYKELLEKNKHYVQQPPTIEKCSELSNQLFYTRLASIPVRYEAFWKELDYVKHLWKNRKELKVEDAGIAALFGLEVFCWFCAGEIVGRGFTFTGYYV
;
A
#
# COMPACT_ATOMS: atom_id res chain seq x y z
N MET A 1 -9.98 -28.86 -5.36
CA MET A 1 -9.63 -27.42 -5.36
C MET A 1 -10.72 -26.51 -5.93
N ALA A 2 -11.50 -26.93 -6.94
CA ALA A 2 -12.60 -26.13 -7.52
C ALA A 2 -13.72 -25.74 -6.52
N SER A 3 -14.10 -26.63 -5.60
CA SER A 3 -15.17 -26.35 -4.60
C SER A 3 -14.80 -25.20 -3.64
N LYS A 4 -13.50 -25.02 -3.31
CA LYS A 4 -13.03 -23.91 -2.48
C LYS A 4 -13.09 -22.56 -3.21
N LEU A 5 -12.84 -22.56 -4.52
CA LEU A 5 -12.97 -21.36 -5.35
C LEU A 5 -14.44 -20.93 -5.50
N ILE A 6 -15.37 -21.88 -5.62
CA ILE A 6 -16.81 -21.59 -5.65
C ILE A 6 -17.28 -21.04 -4.29
N GLN A 7 -16.81 -21.60 -3.18
CA GLN A 7 -17.08 -21.07 -1.83
C GLN A 7 -16.47 -19.68 -1.60
N LEU A 8 -15.27 -19.42 -2.13
CA LEU A 8 -14.65 -18.10 -2.08
C LEU A 8 -15.44 -17.09 -2.92
N LYS A 9 -15.89 -17.50 -4.12
CA LYS A 9 -16.73 -16.67 -4.98
C LYS A 9 -18.06 -16.33 -4.30
N SER A 10 -18.73 -17.32 -3.70
CA SER A 10 -20.00 -17.09 -2.99
C SER A 10 -19.83 -16.20 -1.75
N LYS A 11 -18.76 -16.40 -0.97
CA LYS A 11 -18.44 -15.52 0.17
C LYS A 11 -18.04 -14.12 -0.27
N ALA A 12 -17.30 -13.98 -1.37
CA ALA A 12 -16.97 -12.69 -1.95
C ALA A 12 -18.23 -11.97 -2.44
N THR A 13 -19.15 -12.66 -3.11
CA THR A 13 -20.44 -12.08 -3.53
C THR A 13 -21.29 -11.65 -2.32
N GLN A 14 -21.31 -12.45 -1.24
CA GLN A 14 -22.03 -12.10 -0.02
C GLN A 14 -21.39 -10.91 0.71
N ALA A 15 -20.05 -10.84 0.75
CA ALA A 15 -19.32 -9.69 1.27
C ALA A 15 -19.55 -8.43 0.42
N SER A 16 -19.56 -8.54 -0.91
CA SER A 16 -19.91 -7.43 -1.80
C SER A 16 -21.35 -6.96 -1.61
N GLN A 17 -22.31 -7.87 -1.41
CA GLN A 17 -23.69 -7.51 -1.09
C GLN A 17 -23.81 -6.84 0.28
N PHE A 18 -23.04 -7.28 1.27
CA PHE A 18 -23.00 -6.66 2.59
C PHE A 18 -22.40 -5.25 2.53
N VAL A 19 -21.28 -5.07 1.82
CA VAL A 19 -20.66 -3.76 1.58
C VAL A 19 -21.58 -2.87 0.74
N ALA A 20 -22.31 -3.40 -0.23
CA ALA A 20 -23.28 -2.60 -0.99
C ALA A 20 -24.47 -2.14 -0.13
N LYS A 21 -24.95 -2.97 0.81
CA LYS A 21 -26.09 -2.64 1.68
C LYS A 21 -25.72 -1.76 2.87
N HIS A 22 -24.56 -1.99 3.49
CA HIS A 22 -24.14 -1.32 4.73
C HIS A 22 -22.94 -0.38 4.55
N GLY A 23 -22.21 -0.46 3.44
CA GLY A 23 -21.02 0.34 3.20
C GLY A 23 -21.32 1.84 3.14
N THR A 24 -22.46 2.25 2.59
CA THR A 24 -22.85 3.67 2.59
C THR A 24 -23.12 4.21 4.00
N ALA A 25 -23.76 3.41 4.86
CA ALA A 25 -24.02 3.79 6.25
C ALA A 25 -22.72 3.85 7.06
N TYR A 26 -21.86 2.84 6.90
CA TYR A 26 -20.55 2.79 7.55
C TYR A 26 -19.62 3.91 7.08
N TYR A 27 -19.62 4.22 5.79
CA TYR A 27 -18.86 5.33 5.21
C TYR A 27 -19.32 6.69 5.76
N LYS A 28 -20.63 6.89 5.90
CA LYS A 28 -21.19 8.11 6.50
C LYS A 28 -20.79 8.25 7.97
N GLU A 29 -20.94 7.19 8.76
CA GLU A 29 -20.53 7.20 10.18
C GLU A 29 -19.03 7.49 10.33
N LEU A 30 -18.20 6.91 9.46
CA LEU A 30 -16.75 7.14 9.45
C LEU A 30 -16.42 8.59 9.07
N LEU A 31 -17.10 9.17 8.08
CA LEU A 31 -16.94 10.58 7.73
C LEU A 31 -17.39 11.52 8.86
N GLU A 32 -18.49 11.19 9.55
CA GLU A 32 -18.96 11.98 10.69
C GLU A 32 -17.96 11.96 11.86
N LYS A 33 -17.40 10.77 12.16
CA LYS A 33 -16.34 10.62 13.17
C LYS A 33 -15.03 11.33 12.81
N ASN A 34 -14.73 11.48 11.53
CA ASN A 34 -13.49 12.09 11.03
C ASN A 34 -13.70 13.52 10.53
N LYS A 35 -14.84 14.14 10.83
CA LYS A 35 -15.22 15.47 10.32
C LYS A 35 -14.21 16.56 10.69
N HIS A 36 -13.48 16.42 11.79
CA HIS A 36 -12.42 17.34 12.21
C HIS A 36 -11.17 17.32 11.31
N TYR A 37 -10.96 16.26 10.52
CA TYR A 37 -9.87 16.20 9.53
C TYR A 37 -10.29 16.72 8.15
N VAL A 38 -11.60 16.89 7.91
CA VAL A 38 -12.13 17.31 6.62
C VAL A 38 -12.27 18.83 6.60
N GLN A 39 -11.44 19.49 5.80
CA GLN A 39 -11.50 20.94 5.66
C GLN A 39 -12.75 21.35 4.85
N GLN A 40 -13.55 22.27 5.41
CA GLN A 40 -14.70 22.89 4.74
C GLN A 40 -14.39 24.37 4.47
N PRO A 41 -14.76 24.94 3.31
CA PRO A 41 -15.53 24.35 2.21
C PRO A 41 -14.69 23.44 1.26
N PRO A 42 -15.28 22.39 0.67
CA PRO A 42 -14.64 21.54 -0.34
C PRO A 42 -14.60 22.27 -1.70
N THR A 43 -13.97 23.44 -1.74
CA THR A 43 -13.77 24.23 -2.95
C THR A 43 -12.57 23.68 -3.74
N ILE A 44 -12.62 23.76 -5.07
CA ILE A 44 -11.55 23.29 -5.96
C ILE A 44 -10.20 23.94 -5.61
N GLU A 45 -10.22 25.23 -5.26
CA GLU A 45 -9.02 25.98 -4.85
C GLU A 45 -8.40 25.43 -3.56
N LYS A 46 -9.22 25.11 -2.55
CA LYS A 46 -8.74 24.52 -1.29
C LYS A 46 -8.21 23.10 -1.48
N CYS A 47 -8.81 22.33 -2.37
CA CYS A 47 -8.29 21.00 -2.75
C CYS A 47 -6.90 21.11 -3.41
N SER A 48 -6.73 22.07 -4.32
CA SER A 48 -5.44 22.33 -4.97
C SER A 48 -4.38 22.80 -3.96
N GLU A 49 -4.74 23.72 -3.06
CA GLU A 49 -3.85 24.21 -1.98
C GLU A 49 -3.40 23.06 -1.06
N LEU A 50 -4.32 22.23 -0.59
CA LEU A 50 -4.03 21.06 0.23
C LEU A 50 -3.15 20.04 -0.49
N SER A 51 -3.43 19.78 -1.77
CA SER A 51 -2.61 18.89 -2.59
C SER A 51 -1.18 19.39 -2.71
N ASN A 52 -0.99 20.69 -2.93
CA ASN A 52 0.33 21.31 -2.99
C ASN A 52 1.03 21.26 -1.63
N GLN A 53 0.34 21.57 -0.54
CA GLN A 53 0.90 21.46 0.82
C GLN A 53 1.34 20.03 1.15
N LEU A 54 0.53 19.04 0.79
CA LEU A 54 0.88 17.63 0.97
C LEU A 54 2.10 17.28 0.13
N PHE A 55 2.15 17.71 -1.13
CA PHE A 55 3.29 17.48 -2.02
C PHE A 55 4.58 18.06 -1.44
N TYR A 56 4.59 19.34 -1.05
CA TYR A 56 5.77 19.99 -0.48
C TYR A 56 6.18 19.39 0.87
N THR A 57 5.23 19.01 1.72
CA THR A 57 5.52 18.33 2.99
C THR A 57 6.14 16.96 2.75
N ARG A 58 5.65 16.23 1.74
CA ARG A 58 6.25 14.95 1.34
C ARG A 58 7.67 15.15 0.82
N LEU A 59 7.90 16.13 -0.06
CA LEU A 59 9.25 16.46 -0.54
C LEU A 59 10.21 16.83 0.59
N ALA A 60 9.78 17.68 1.53
CA ALA A 60 10.58 18.07 2.69
C ALA A 60 10.92 16.87 3.61
N SER A 61 10.06 15.84 3.63
CA SER A 61 10.30 14.62 4.43
C SER A 61 11.25 13.61 3.77
N ILE A 62 11.56 13.75 2.48
CA ILE A 62 12.46 12.83 1.74
C ILE A 62 13.86 12.74 2.36
N PRO A 63 14.58 13.85 2.64
CA PRO A 63 15.95 13.77 3.16
C PRO A 63 16.01 13.01 4.51
N VAL A 64 15.06 13.28 5.42
CA VAL A 64 14.98 12.59 6.72
C VAL A 64 14.76 11.09 6.53
N ARG A 65 13.90 10.69 5.59
CA ARG A 65 13.64 9.28 5.27
C ARG A 65 14.86 8.61 4.64
N TYR A 66 15.59 9.34 3.80
CA TYR A 66 16.82 8.86 3.19
C TYR A 66 17.89 8.59 4.25
N GLU A 67 18.08 9.49 5.21
CA GLU A 67 19.00 9.27 6.35
C GLU A 67 18.61 8.05 7.19
N ALA A 68 17.32 7.87 7.48
CA ALA A 68 16.83 6.69 8.20
C ALA A 68 17.12 5.39 7.42
N PHE A 69 16.86 5.40 6.11
CA PHE A 69 17.14 4.27 5.23
C PHE A 69 18.63 3.92 5.19
N TRP A 70 19.53 4.91 5.15
CA TRP A 70 20.98 4.65 5.22
C TRP A 70 21.40 4.01 6.55
N LYS A 71 20.81 4.43 7.67
CA LYS A 71 21.06 3.81 8.98
C LYS A 71 20.61 2.34 8.99
N GLU A 72 19.45 2.04 8.42
CA GLU A 72 18.97 0.66 8.29
C GLU A 72 19.84 -0.17 7.35
N LEU A 73 20.32 0.40 6.25
CA LEU A 73 21.27 -0.27 5.34
C LEU A 73 22.62 -0.56 6.01
N ASP A 74 23.16 0.39 6.77
CA ASP A 74 24.40 0.15 7.52
C ASP A 74 24.21 -0.93 8.60
N TYR A 75 23.04 -0.99 9.24
CA TYR A 75 22.68 -2.06 10.16
C TYR A 75 22.62 -3.43 9.45
N VAL A 76 21.95 -3.52 8.31
CA VAL A 76 21.90 -4.75 7.50
C VAL A 76 23.30 -5.15 7.00
N LYS A 77 24.12 -4.18 6.60
CA LYS A 77 25.52 -4.41 6.18
C LYS A 77 26.37 -4.95 7.33
N HIS A 78 26.16 -4.46 8.55
CA HIS A 78 26.81 -4.98 9.75
C HIS A 78 26.37 -6.41 10.08
N LEU A 79 25.07 -6.71 9.97
CA LEU A 79 24.55 -8.08 10.11
C LEU A 79 25.13 -9.01 9.05
N TRP A 80 25.26 -8.54 7.81
CA TRP A 80 25.81 -9.33 6.70
C TRP A 80 27.30 -9.67 6.90
N LYS A 81 28.09 -8.76 7.48
CA LYS A 81 29.48 -9.03 7.87
C LYS A 81 29.58 -10.11 8.95
N ASN A 82 28.60 -10.19 9.85
CA ASN A 82 28.50 -11.20 10.91
C ASN A 82 27.65 -12.42 10.49
N ARG A 83 27.75 -12.81 9.21
CA ARG A 83 26.91 -13.83 8.53
C ARG A 83 26.83 -15.21 9.22
N LYS A 84 27.71 -15.51 10.18
CA LYS A 84 27.73 -16.78 10.92
C LYS A 84 26.71 -16.84 12.07
N GLU A 85 26.20 -15.71 12.53
CA GLU A 85 25.19 -15.63 13.62
C GLU A 85 23.78 -15.29 13.10
N LEU A 86 23.60 -15.27 11.78
CA LEU A 86 22.34 -14.86 11.15
C LEU A 86 21.27 -15.96 11.32
N LYS A 87 20.23 -15.65 12.09
CA LYS A 87 19.07 -16.53 12.31
C LYS A 87 18.32 -16.74 10.99
N VAL A 88 17.88 -17.98 10.76
CA VAL A 88 17.09 -18.36 9.56
C VAL A 88 15.78 -17.56 9.48
N GLU A 89 15.23 -17.11 10.61
CA GLU A 89 14.05 -16.24 10.69
C GLU A 89 14.28 -14.86 10.03
N ASP A 90 15.41 -14.18 10.30
CA ASP A 90 15.70 -12.86 9.71
C ASP A 90 15.88 -12.95 8.19
N ALA A 91 16.52 -14.04 7.72
CA ALA A 91 16.64 -14.32 6.30
C ALA A 91 15.27 -14.57 5.64
N GLY A 92 14.35 -15.25 6.35
CA GLY A 92 12.98 -15.49 5.90
C GLY A 92 12.17 -14.19 5.77
N ILE A 93 12.27 -13.29 6.75
CA ILE A 93 11.60 -11.99 6.72
C ILE A 93 12.13 -11.13 5.56
N ALA A 94 13.45 -11.08 5.38
CA ALA A 94 14.06 -10.36 4.26
C ALA A 94 13.62 -10.90 2.89
N ALA A 95 13.49 -12.23 2.76
CA ALA A 95 13.01 -12.86 1.54
C ALA A 95 11.54 -12.52 1.25
N LEU A 96 10.67 -12.56 2.28
CA LEU A 96 9.26 -12.18 2.15
C LEU A 96 9.10 -10.72 1.77
N PHE A 97 9.87 -9.82 2.39
CA PHE A 97 9.89 -8.41 2.04
C PHE A 97 10.33 -8.19 0.58
N GLY A 98 11.40 -8.87 0.15
CA GLY A 98 11.85 -8.82 -1.24
C GLY A 98 10.79 -9.30 -2.24
N LEU A 99 10.08 -10.38 -1.90
CA LEU A 99 8.98 -10.89 -2.71
C LEU A 99 7.81 -9.90 -2.77
N GLU A 100 7.45 -9.28 -1.65
CA GLU A 100 6.38 -8.26 -1.60
C GLU A 100 6.73 -7.04 -2.47
N VAL A 101 7.97 -6.55 -2.40
CA VAL A 101 8.46 -5.45 -3.25
C VAL A 101 8.39 -5.82 -4.73
N PHE A 102 8.77 -7.05 -5.07
CA PHE A 102 8.68 -7.56 -6.44
C PHE A 102 7.22 -7.65 -6.93
N CYS A 103 6.31 -8.15 -6.08
CA CYS A 103 4.89 -8.19 -6.40
C CYS A 103 4.30 -6.78 -6.63
N TRP A 104 4.68 -5.79 -5.81
CA TRP A 104 4.28 -4.40 -6.00
C TRP A 104 4.84 -3.78 -7.29
N PHE A 105 6.08 -4.12 -7.64
CA PHE A 105 6.67 -3.72 -8.92
C PHE A 105 5.87 -4.29 -10.11
N CYS A 106 5.57 -5.59 -10.10
CA CYS A 106 4.74 -6.23 -11.12
C CYS A 106 3.33 -5.64 -11.18
N ALA A 107 2.72 -5.31 -10.03
CA ALA A 107 1.43 -4.63 -10.00
C ALA A 107 1.50 -3.25 -10.65
N GLY A 108 2.55 -2.47 -10.37
CA GLY A 108 2.80 -1.18 -11.03
C GLY A 108 2.97 -1.32 -12.55
N GLU A 109 3.67 -2.37 -12.99
CA GLU A 109 3.83 -2.69 -14.41
C GLU A 109 2.49 -3.02 -15.08
N ILE A 110 1.62 -3.78 -14.42
CA ILE A 110 0.26 -4.08 -14.93
C ILE A 110 -0.58 -2.80 -15.03
N VAL A 111 -0.52 -1.93 -14.04
CA VAL A 111 -1.23 -0.63 -14.06
C VAL A 111 -0.67 0.26 -15.16
N GLY A 112 0.66 0.33 -15.33
CA GLY A 112 1.33 1.08 -16.40
C GLY A 112 1.02 0.55 -17.81
N ARG A 113 0.72 -0.74 -17.95
CA ARG A 113 0.23 -1.37 -19.19
C ARG A 113 -1.28 -1.25 -19.41
N GLY A 114 -1.99 -0.44 -18.61
CA GLY A 114 -3.43 -0.25 -18.76
C GLY A 114 -4.28 -1.45 -18.31
N PHE A 115 -3.87 -2.15 -17.25
CA PHE A 115 -4.52 -3.36 -16.71
C PHE A 115 -4.46 -4.59 -17.61
N THR A 116 -3.50 -4.65 -18.52
CA THR A 116 -3.27 -5.83 -19.36
C THR A 116 -2.53 -6.90 -18.55
N PHE A 117 -3.25 -7.92 -18.07
CA PHE A 117 -2.69 -9.01 -17.26
C PHE A 117 -1.83 -10.00 -18.08
N THR A 118 -1.92 -9.97 -19.42
CA THR A 118 -1.24 -10.89 -20.33
C THR A 118 -0.54 -10.15 -21.46
N GLY A 119 0.78 -9.97 -21.34
CA GLY A 119 1.65 -9.48 -22.42
C GLY A 119 1.50 -8.01 -22.81
N TYR A 120 2.49 -7.50 -23.56
CA TYR A 120 2.32 -6.27 -24.33
C TYR A 120 1.40 -6.57 -25.52
N TYR A 121 0.43 -5.71 -25.78
CA TYR A 121 -0.23 -5.68 -27.09
C TYR A 121 0.85 -5.32 -28.12
N VAL A 122 1.22 -6.29 -28.95
CA VAL A 122 1.97 -6.08 -30.20
C VAL A 122 0.97 -5.77 -31.30
#